data_AF-A0A6H5HYF0-F1
#
_entry.id   AF-A0A6H5HYF0-F1
#
_cell.length_a   1.000
_cell.length_b   1.000
_cell.length_c   1.000
_cell.angle_alpha   90.00
_cell.angle_beta   90.00
_cell.angle_gamma   90.00
#
_symmetry.space_group_name_H-M   'P 1'
#
loop_
_entity.id
_entity.type
_entity.pdbx_description
1 polymer ?
#
loop_
_entity_poly.entity_id
_entity_poly.type
_entity_poly.pdbx_seq_one_letter_code
_entity_poly.pdbx_strand_id
1 'polypeptide(L)'
;MQGLSNFMQYLFMTFSGNLLSVQKYCDLCTDHTVCLYPNTGPSANCTDLIAYGLLEAEKQSIVKLHNQLRQRVAQGLETRGSPGPQPAARYMPDLAWDNELAAMAQRWANTCRQSVDSCRNTERFPVGQSVGYRGTTGNAHSLHATSIVQDWYDQVVYHDGARVSAGFRNRGADQRYVGTYTQIVWADTSYVGCGSVRYREGRYNTLYLVCNYGPSGNIVGYPIYRTEGEMVQRYIIMHARCRALYITYIIIRELPRVIIATYRSAASAFELRNRAKCAHSSRSAHVHLCTIYVMQ
;
A
#
# COMPACT_ATOMS: atom_id res chain seq x y z
N MET A 1 -18.58 25.84 -49.13
CA MET A 1 -19.16 24.89 -48.17
C MET A 1 -18.23 23.69 -47.96
N GLN A 2 -17.01 23.89 -47.44
CA GLN A 2 -16.05 22.80 -47.15
C GLN A 2 -15.51 22.83 -45.71
N GLY A 3 -15.88 23.84 -44.90
CA GLY A 3 -15.41 23.98 -43.51
C GLY A 3 -16.22 23.21 -42.45
N LEU A 4 -17.43 22.76 -42.77
CA LEU A 4 -18.30 22.05 -41.81
C LEU A 4 -18.04 20.54 -41.73
N SER A 5 -17.39 19.95 -42.74
CA SER A 5 -17.09 18.51 -42.79
C SER A 5 -15.98 18.12 -41.82
N ASN A 6 -14.91 18.92 -41.75
CA ASN A 6 -13.76 18.62 -40.90
C ASN A 6 -14.09 18.78 -39.40
N PHE A 7 -14.97 19.72 -39.04
CA PHE A 7 -15.34 19.95 -37.64
C PHE A 7 -16.15 18.79 -37.05
N MET A 8 -17.09 18.22 -37.83
CA MET A 8 -17.85 17.03 -37.43
C MET A 8 -16.95 15.79 -37.33
N GLN A 9 -15.99 15.62 -38.24
CA GLN A 9 -15.10 14.46 -38.21
C GLN A 9 -14.14 14.48 -37.00
N TYR A 10 -13.65 15.66 -36.59
CA TYR A 10 -12.89 15.83 -35.35
C TYR A 10 -13.73 15.58 -34.10
N LEU A 11 -15.01 15.98 -34.10
CA LEU A 11 -15.94 15.72 -32.99
C LEU A 11 -16.24 14.20 -32.86
N PHE A 12 -16.42 13.49 -33.97
CA PHE A 12 -16.66 12.03 -33.96
C PHE A 12 -15.42 11.21 -33.56
N MET A 13 -14.20 11.64 -33.91
CA MET A 13 -12.96 10.98 -33.48
C MET A 13 -12.63 11.24 -32.00
N THR A 14 -12.95 12.43 -31.47
CA THR A 14 -12.73 12.75 -30.04
C THR A 14 -13.79 12.14 -29.13
N PHE A 15 -15.02 11.93 -29.62
CA PHE A 15 -16.08 11.24 -28.88
C PHE A 15 -15.82 9.73 -28.78
N SER A 16 -15.38 9.08 -29.86
CA SER A 16 -15.04 7.65 -29.86
C SER A 16 -13.78 7.33 -29.05
N GLY A 17 -12.74 8.19 -29.08
CA GLY A 17 -11.54 8.04 -28.25
C GLY A 17 -11.80 8.12 -26.74
N ASN A 18 -12.72 8.99 -26.30
CA ASN A 18 -13.12 9.08 -24.89
C ASN A 18 -13.99 7.90 -24.45
N LEU A 19 -14.82 7.35 -25.34
CA LEU A 19 -15.67 6.20 -25.02
C LEU A 19 -14.86 4.90 -24.84
N LEU A 20 -13.89 4.66 -25.74
CA LEU A 20 -12.98 3.49 -25.67
C LEU A 20 -12.07 3.55 -24.42
N SER A 21 -11.69 4.76 -24.00
CA SER A 21 -10.93 5.02 -22.77
C SER A 21 -11.69 4.66 -21.49
N VAL A 22 -13.03 4.76 -21.49
CA VAL A 22 -13.86 4.47 -20.32
C VAL A 22 -14.24 2.99 -20.24
N GLN A 23 -14.53 2.35 -21.37
CA GLN A 23 -15.00 0.96 -21.42
C GLN A 23 -14.05 0.00 -20.70
N LYS A 24 -12.74 0.19 -20.86
CA LYS A 24 -11.72 -0.66 -20.23
C LYS A 24 -11.86 -0.75 -18.70
N TYR A 25 -12.36 0.31 -18.05
CA TYR A 25 -12.60 0.28 -16.60
C TYR A 25 -13.91 -0.43 -16.24
N CYS A 26 -14.91 -0.37 -17.11
CA CYS A 26 -16.19 -1.05 -16.93
C CYS A 26 -16.04 -2.57 -17.08
N ASP A 27 -15.05 -2.99 -17.86
CA ASP A 27 -14.71 -4.40 -18.04
C ASP A 27 -14.00 -5.00 -16.80
N LEU A 28 -13.37 -4.16 -15.95
CA LEU A 28 -12.74 -4.62 -14.70
C LEU A 28 -13.79 -4.95 -13.62
N CYS A 29 -14.87 -4.17 -13.55
CA CYS A 29 -15.98 -4.34 -12.63
C CYS A 29 -17.19 -3.50 -13.11
N THR A 30 -18.39 -4.08 -13.05
CA THR A 30 -19.61 -3.45 -13.58
C THR A 30 -20.03 -2.18 -12.84
N ASP A 31 -19.59 -2.04 -11.60
CA ASP A 31 -19.87 -0.92 -10.69
C ASP A 31 -18.66 0.03 -10.53
N HIS A 32 -17.71 0.01 -11.49
CA HIS A 32 -16.58 0.91 -11.47
C HIS A 32 -17.00 2.39 -11.44
N THR A 33 -16.34 3.22 -10.63
CA THR A 33 -16.66 4.65 -10.45
C THR A 33 -16.71 5.42 -11.77
N VAL A 34 -15.81 5.12 -12.71
CA VAL A 34 -15.79 5.77 -14.04
C VAL A 34 -17.03 5.45 -14.87
N CYS A 35 -17.64 4.28 -14.65
CA CYS A 35 -18.80 3.80 -15.39
C CYS A 35 -20.10 4.29 -14.76
N LEU A 36 -20.19 4.26 -13.43
CA LEU A 36 -21.34 4.77 -12.69
C LEU A 36 -21.47 6.29 -12.80
N TYR A 37 -20.36 7.01 -12.95
CA TYR A 37 -20.32 8.47 -13.01
C TYR A 37 -19.61 8.94 -14.28
N PRO A 38 -20.23 8.83 -15.47
CA PRO A 38 -19.59 9.20 -16.73
C PRO A 38 -19.26 10.69 -16.82
N ASN A 39 -20.04 11.54 -16.13
CA ASN A 39 -19.80 12.97 -16.02
C ASN A 39 -18.55 13.26 -15.19
N THR A 40 -17.67 14.14 -15.71
CA THR A 40 -16.40 14.51 -15.06
C THR A 40 -16.52 15.66 -14.07
N GLY A 41 -17.65 16.36 -14.02
CA GLY A 41 -17.89 17.48 -13.11
C GLY A 41 -18.60 17.07 -11.81
N PRO A 42 -18.70 17.99 -10.83
CA PRO A 42 -19.45 17.77 -9.58
C PRO A 42 -20.93 17.45 -9.83
N SER A 43 -21.46 16.54 -9.02
CA SER A 43 -22.87 16.15 -9.03
C SER A 43 -23.74 17.16 -8.27
N ALA A 44 -25.06 17.08 -8.46
CA ALA A 44 -26.01 17.93 -7.74
C ALA A 44 -26.00 17.73 -6.20
N ASN A 45 -25.41 16.64 -5.69
CA ASN A 45 -25.24 16.43 -4.25
C ASN A 45 -24.20 17.38 -3.64
N CYS A 46 -23.34 17.98 -4.46
CA CYS A 46 -22.39 19.00 -4.03
C CYS A 46 -23.12 20.35 -3.88
N THR A 47 -23.92 20.49 -2.82
CA THR A 47 -24.71 21.70 -2.56
C THR A 47 -23.81 22.91 -2.44
N ASP A 48 -24.21 24.05 -3.03
CA ASP A 48 -23.45 25.30 -2.96
C ASP A 48 -21.94 25.10 -3.28
N LEU A 49 -21.66 24.54 -4.45
CA LEU A 49 -20.30 24.27 -4.92
C LEU A 49 -19.43 25.53 -4.90
N ILE A 50 -18.23 25.42 -4.32
CA ILE A 50 -17.24 26.51 -4.21
C ILE A 50 -16.11 26.29 -5.23
N ALA A 51 -15.51 25.10 -5.21
CA ALA A 51 -14.42 24.72 -6.11
C ALA A 51 -14.27 23.20 -6.17
N TYR A 52 -13.62 22.65 -7.19
CA TYR A 52 -13.25 21.24 -7.26
C TYR A 52 -11.92 21.08 -8.02
N GLY A 53 -11.26 19.94 -7.85
CA GLY A 53 -9.90 19.75 -8.33
C GLY A 53 -8.85 20.10 -7.28
N LEU A 54 -7.59 19.82 -7.62
CA LEU A 54 -6.42 20.20 -6.83
C LEU A 54 -5.48 21.02 -7.72
N LEU A 55 -4.95 22.10 -7.17
CA LEU A 55 -3.89 22.88 -7.80
C LEU A 55 -2.57 22.08 -7.79
N GLU A 56 -1.66 22.36 -8.72
CA GLU A 56 -0.36 21.68 -8.79
C GLU A 56 0.43 21.79 -7.47
N ALA A 57 0.40 22.94 -6.81
CA ALA A 57 1.04 23.13 -5.51
C ALA A 57 0.39 22.26 -4.40
N GLU A 58 -0.92 22.02 -4.47
CA GLU A 58 -1.61 21.13 -3.53
C GLU A 58 -1.21 19.67 -3.79
N LYS A 59 -1.15 19.23 -5.06
CA LYS A 59 -0.68 17.89 -5.44
C LYS A 59 0.73 17.62 -4.92
N GLN A 60 1.66 18.55 -5.14
CA GLN A 60 3.03 18.46 -4.64
C GLN A 60 3.09 18.39 -3.11
N SER A 61 2.29 19.22 -2.43
CA SER A 61 2.24 19.23 -0.96
C SER A 61 1.70 17.92 -0.39
N ILE A 62 0.70 17.31 -1.05
CA ILE A 62 0.15 16.01 -0.67
C ILE A 62 1.22 14.93 -0.78
N VAL A 63 1.90 14.81 -1.93
CA VAL A 63 2.95 13.80 -2.14
C VAL A 63 4.10 14.00 -1.16
N LYS A 64 4.55 15.26 -1.00
CA LYS A 64 5.61 15.61 -0.07
C LYS A 64 5.26 15.18 1.36
N LEU A 65 4.05 15.48 1.83
CA LEU A 65 3.62 15.08 3.17
C LEU A 65 3.56 13.56 3.32
N HIS A 66 2.98 12.83 2.36
CA HIS A 66 2.98 11.36 2.40
C HIS A 66 4.40 10.80 2.55
N ASN A 67 5.34 11.31 1.76
CA ASN A 67 6.72 10.83 1.78
C ASN A 67 7.44 11.20 3.08
N GLN A 68 7.24 12.42 3.61
CA GLN A 68 7.76 12.80 4.93
C GLN A 68 7.27 11.87 6.04
N LEU A 69 5.97 11.54 6.04
CA LEU A 69 5.36 10.66 7.03
C LEU A 69 5.83 9.20 6.89
N ARG A 70 5.95 8.71 5.65
CA ARG A 70 6.53 7.39 5.33
C ARG A 70 7.97 7.28 5.80
N GLN A 71 8.81 8.28 5.50
CA GLN A 71 10.21 8.28 5.91
C GLN A 71 10.37 8.40 7.44
N ARG A 72 9.51 9.18 8.11
CA ARG A 72 9.47 9.22 9.58
C ARG A 72 9.26 7.83 10.19
N VAL A 73 8.30 7.05 9.68
CA VAL A 73 8.07 5.67 10.13
C VAL A 73 9.21 4.75 9.71
N ALA A 74 9.69 4.87 8.47
CA ALA A 74 10.77 4.04 7.95
C ALA A 74 12.04 4.14 8.80
N GLN A 75 12.36 5.33 9.29
CA GLN A 75 13.51 5.60 10.16
C GLN A 75 13.26 5.22 11.64
N GLY A 76 12.09 4.69 11.99
CA GLY A 76 11.74 4.35 13.37
C GLY A 76 11.55 5.57 14.28
N LEU A 77 11.25 6.74 13.73
CA LEU A 77 11.09 8.00 14.47
C LEU A 77 9.65 8.26 14.95
N GLU A 78 8.70 7.41 14.57
CA GLU A 78 7.31 7.51 15.03
C GLU A 78 7.13 6.76 16.35
N THR A 79 7.16 7.51 17.45
CA THR A 79 7.07 6.99 18.81
C THR A 79 5.65 6.63 19.23
N ARG A 80 4.62 7.13 18.54
CA ARG A 80 3.21 6.88 18.86
C ARG A 80 2.77 5.47 18.47
N GLY A 81 1.75 4.97 19.16
CA GLY A 81 1.17 3.64 18.92
C GLY A 81 0.39 3.14 20.14
N SER A 82 -0.29 2.00 19.98
CA SER A 82 -1.02 1.33 21.06
C SER A 82 -0.82 -0.20 21.01
N PRO A 83 0.26 -0.73 21.60
CA PRO A 83 1.45 -0.01 22.07
C PRO A 83 2.34 0.49 20.91
N GLY A 84 3.10 1.56 21.17
CA GLY A 84 4.19 2.04 20.30
C GLY A 84 5.57 1.56 20.81
N PRO A 85 6.67 1.99 20.16
CA PRO A 85 6.73 2.81 18.95
C PRO A 85 6.40 2.02 17.68
N GLN A 86 6.26 2.70 16.54
CA GLN A 86 6.22 2.01 15.25
C GLN A 86 7.64 1.57 14.87
N PRO A 87 7.87 0.29 14.52
CA PRO A 87 9.19 -0.20 14.18
C PRO A 87 9.70 0.43 12.86
N ALA A 88 11.02 0.57 12.73
CA ALA A 88 11.67 1.00 11.50
C ALA A 88 11.36 0.05 10.33
N ALA A 89 11.20 0.60 9.13
CA ALA A 89 10.95 -0.17 7.93
C ALA A 89 12.25 -0.43 7.18
N ARG A 90 12.44 -1.67 6.75
CA ARG A 90 13.57 -2.04 5.88
C ARG A 90 13.43 -1.44 4.48
N TYR A 91 12.20 -1.32 4.00
CA TYR A 91 11.88 -0.84 2.67
C TYR A 91 10.55 -0.12 2.71
N MET A 92 10.58 1.17 2.36
CA MET A 92 9.41 2.04 2.27
C MET A 92 9.75 3.18 1.31
N PRO A 93 9.61 2.95 -0.01
CA PRO A 93 9.95 3.94 -1.01
C PRO A 93 8.99 5.14 -0.97
N ASP A 94 9.44 6.26 -1.51
CA ASP A 94 8.61 7.43 -1.71
C ASP A 94 7.52 7.15 -2.75
N LEU A 95 6.34 7.72 -2.51
CA LEU A 95 5.23 7.69 -3.44
C LEU A 95 5.46 8.70 -4.56
N ALA A 96 5.05 8.34 -5.77
CA ALA A 96 4.93 9.23 -6.91
C ALA A 96 3.48 9.62 -7.17
N TRP A 97 3.26 10.83 -7.70
CA TRP A 97 1.92 11.23 -8.16
C TRP A 97 1.50 10.43 -9.39
N ASP A 98 0.24 10.00 -9.42
CA ASP A 98 -0.34 9.29 -10.56
C ASP A 98 -1.64 9.94 -11.05
N ASN A 99 -1.64 10.33 -12.32
CA ASN A 99 -2.75 11.06 -12.93
C ASN A 99 -3.98 10.19 -13.20
N GLU A 100 -3.83 8.89 -13.47
CA GLU A 100 -4.95 7.97 -13.65
C GLU A 100 -5.69 7.78 -12.31
N LEU A 101 -4.93 7.56 -11.23
CA LEU A 101 -5.48 7.48 -9.88
C LEU A 101 -6.17 8.78 -9.46
N ALA A 102 -5.56 9.94 -9.76
CA ALA A 102 -6.11 11.25 -9.44
C ALA A 102 -7.41 11.54 -10.19
N ALA A 103 -7.49 11.18 -11.48
CA ALA A 103 -8.71 11.37 -12.27
C ALA A 103 -9.89 10.56 -11.70
N MET A 104 -9.64 9.31 -11.28
CA MET A 104 -10.67 8.48 -10.64
C MET A 104 -11.04 9.00 -9.24
N ALA A 105 -10.06 9.41 -8.44
CA ALA A 105 -10.29 10.01 -7.12
C ALA A 105 -11.13 11.29 -7.23
N GLN A 106 -10.86 12.14 -8.23
CA GLN A 106 -11.65 13.34 -8.50
C GLN A 106 -13.08 13.00 -8.93
N ARG A 107 -13.25 11.95 -9.75
CA ARG A 107 -14.58 11.50 -10.15
C ARG A 107 -15.42 11.05 -8.96
N TRP A 108 -14.81 10.34 -8.01
CA TRP A 108 -15.49 10.00 -6.77
C TRP A 108 -15.74 11.23 -5.87
N ALA A 109 -14.75 12.12 -5.72
CA ALA A 109 -14.91 13.34 -4.94
C ALA A 109 -16.10 14.20 -5.44
N ASN A 110 -16.28 14.27 -6.76
CA ASN A 110 -17.38 14.98 -7.42
C ASN A 110 -18.78 14.45 -7.10
N THR A 111 -18.90 13.26 -6.51
CA THR A 111 -20.19 12.73 -6.04
C THR A 111 -20.67 13.39 -4.74
N CYS A 112 -19.75 14.02 -3.99
CA CYS A 112 -19.98 14.54 -2.64
C CYS A 112 -20.60 13.51 -1.67
N ARG A 113 -20.33 12.21 -1.91
CA ARG A 113 -20.72 11.13 -1.01
C ARG A 113 -19.55 10.81 -0.10
N GLN A 114 -19.66 11.15 1.19
CA GLN A 114 -18.61 10.90 2.20
C GLN A 114 -18.49 9.41 2.55
N SER A 115 -18.11 8.60 1.58
CA SER A 115 -17.97 7.15 1.65
C SER A 115 -16.85 6.69 0.73
N VAL A 116 -16.53 5.40 0.77
CA VAL A 116 -15.59 4.77 -0.15
C VAL A 116 -16.42 4.18 -1.31
N ASP A 117 -16.01 4.39 -2.55
CA ASP A 117 -16.65 3.77 -3.73
C ASP A 117 -16.48 2.25 -3.75
N SER A 118 -17.26 1.55 -4.56
CA SER A 118 -17.22 0.08 -4.59
C SER A 118 -16.04 -0.44 -5.40
N CYS A 119 -15.76 0.13 -6.58
CA CYS A 119 -14.66 -0.30 -7.43
C CYS A 119 -13.95 0.86 -8.15
N ARG A 120 -12.61 0.86 -8.11
CA ARG A 120 -11.73 1.90 -8.68
C ARG A 120 -10.43 1.33 -9.27
N ASN A 121 -10.41 0.03 -9.57
CA ASN A 121 -9.21 -0.67 -9.99
C ASN A 121 -8.74 -0.17 -11.37
N THR A 122 -7.44 -0.26 -11.60
CA THR A 122 -6.85 -0.02 -12.93
C THR A 122 -6.46 -1.35 -13.56
N GLU A 123 -6.12 -1.33 -14.85
CA GLU A 123 -5.49 -2.48 -15.51
C GLU A 123 -4.12 -2.83 -14.91
N ARG A 124 -3.48 -1.87 -14.22
CA ARG A 124 -2.15 -2.07 -13.61
C ARG A 124 -2.21 -2.83 -12.29
N PHE A 125 -3.23 -2.57 -11.47
CA PHE A 125 -3.33 -3.12 -10.11
C PHE A 125 -4.68 -2.79 -9.44
N PRO A 126 -5.04 -3.53 -8.38
CA PRO A 126 -6.06 -3.11 -7.42
C PRO A 126 -5.70 -1.79 -6.75
N VAL A 127 -6.69 -0.97 -6.40
CA VAL A 127 -6.48 0.40 -5.91
C VAL A 127 -7.12 0.64 -4.55
N GLY A 128 -6.29 1.02 -3.59
CA GLY A 128 -6.71 1.42 -2.24
C GLY A 128 -7.26 2.84 -2.22
N GLN A 129 -7.98 3.21 -1.16
CA GLN A 129 -8.56 4.56 -1.03
C GLN A 129 -8.57 5.05 0.41
N SER A 130 -8.24 6.32 0.58
CA SER A 130 -8.47 7.09 1.80
C SER A 130 -9.42 8.23 1.49
N VAL A 131 -10.40 8.43 2.37
CA VAL A 131 -11.45 9.43 2.25
C VAL A 131 -11.51 10.24 3.52
N GLY A 132 -11.65 11.55 3.41
CA GLY A 132 -11.68 12.45 4.57
C GLY A 132 -12.25 13.81 4.23
N TYR A 133 -12.71 14.52 5.26
CA TYR A 133 -13.31 15.83 5.11
C TYR A 133 -12.97 16.71 6.31
N ARG A 134 -12.95 18.03 6.09
CA ARG A 134 -12.90 19.03 7.14
C ARG A 134 -13.89 20.14 6.86
N GLY A 135 -14.50 20.68 7.92
CA GLY A 135 -15.45 21.78 7.85
C GLY A 135 -14.96 23.01 8.62
N THR A 136 -15.35 24.20 8.17
CA THR A 136 -15.13 25.46 8.86
C THR A 136 -16.32 26.40 8.67
N THR A 137 -16.63 27.23 9.66
CA THR A 137 -17.58 28.35 9.50
C THR A 137 -16.90 29.59 8.91
N GLY A 138 -15.57 29.60 8.84
CA GLY A 138 -14.78 30.67 8.24
C GLY A 138 -14.58 30.48 6.73
N ASN A 139 -13.50 31.03 6.20
CA ASN A 139 -13.19 30.96 4.77
C ASN A 139 -12.89 29.51 4.30
N ALA A 140 -13.58 29.04 3.27
CA ALA A 140 -13.38 27.71 2.66
C ALA A 140 -11.94 27.43 2.23
N HIS A 141 -11.20 28.46 1.79
CA HIS A 141 -9.81 28.35 1.35
C HIS A 141 -8.80 28.22 2.50
N SER A 142 -9.24 28.36 3.76
CA SER A 142 -8.41 28.03 4.94
C SER A 142 -8.23 26.51 5.14
N LEU A 143 -9.02 25.70 4.43
CA LEU A 143 -8.94 24.25 4.48
C LEU A 143 -7.89 23.74 3.50
N HIS A 144 -6.90 23.00 4.03
CA HIS A 144 -5.80 22.44 3.27
C HIS A 144 -5.92 20.92 3.16
N ALA A 145 -5.74 20.35 1.97
CA ALA A 145 -5.77 18.90 1.77
C ALA A 145 -4.76 18.15 2.66
N THR A 146 -3.60 18.74 2.93
CA THR A 146 -2.57 18.20 3.82
C THR A 146 -3.04 18.02 5.26
N SER A 147 -4.00 18.84 5.73
CA SER A 147 -4.57 18.66 7.08
C SER A 147 -5.37 17.35 7.20
N ILE A 148 -6.08 16.97 6.14
CA ILE A 148 -6.82 15.69 6.09
C ILE A 148 -5.84 14.50 6.00
N VAL A 149 -4.75 14.64 5.23
CA VAL A 149 -3.69 13.62 5.16
C VAL A 149 -3.02 13.44 6.53
N GLN A 150 -2.82 14.52 7.28
CA GLN A 150 -2.30 14.45 8.65
C GLN A 150 -3.28 13.74 9.58
N ASP A 151 -4.58 14.05 9.50
CA ASP A 151 -5.62 13.36 10.30
C ASP A 151 -5.63 11.84 10.03
N TRP A 152 -5.46 11.44 8.76
CA TRP A 152 -5.32 10.04 8.39
C TRP A 152 -4.11 9.38 9.03
N TYR A 153 -2.96 10.07 9.04
CA TYR A 153 -1.73 9.56 9.66
C TYR A 153 -1.82 9.51 11.18
N ASP A 154 -2.49 10.47 11.81
CA ASP A 154 -2.61 10.56 13.27
C ASP A 154 -3.38 9.39 13.89
N GLN A 155 -4.08 8.58 13.09
CA GLN A 155 -4.58 7.26 13.51
C GLN A 155 -3.48 6.31 13.99
N VAL A 156 -2.20 6.59 13.73
CA VAL A 156 -1.06 5.84 14.27
C VAL A 156 -1.14 5.66 15.79
N VAL A 157 -1.74 6.61 16.52
CA VAL A 157 -1.92 6.52 17.98
C VAL A 157 -2.74 5.29 18.41
N TYR A 158 -3.56 4.73 17.51
CA TYR A 158 -4.38 3.53 17.76
C TYR A 158 -3.75 2.25 17.22
N HIS A 159 -2.64 2.36 16.47
CA HIS A 159 -2.00 1.22 15.81
C HIS A 159 -0.97 0.54 16.73
N ASP A 160 -1.07 -0.78 16.86
CA ASP A 160 -0.11 -1.62 17.57
C ASP A 160 1.14 -1.83 16.69
N GLY A 161 2.30 -1.31 17.13
CA GLY A 161 3.56 -1.42 16.40
C GLY A 161 3.99 -2.88 16.13
N ALA A 162 3.57 -3.84 16.98
CA ALA A 162 3.86 -5.26 16.77
C ALA A 162 3.03 -5.86 15.62
N ARG A 163 1.95 -5.19 15.19
CA ARG A 163 1.07 -5.66 14.11
C ARG A 163 1.58 -5.34 12.71
N VAL A 164 2.57 -4.45 12.59
CA VAL A 164 3.18 -4.07 11.31
C VAL A 164 3.53 -5.29 10.46
N SER A 165 4.21 -6.27 11.06
CA SER A 165 4.62 -7.49 10.37
C SER A 165 3.67 -8.68 10.56
N ALA A 166 2.86 -8.67 11.63
CA ALA A 166 1.98 -9.79 11.97
C ALA A 166 0.74 -9.90 11.05
N GLY A 167 0.49 -8.88 10.23
CA GLY A 167 -0.60 -8.84 9.28
C GLY A 167 -1.61 -7.75 9.60
N PHE A 168 -1.99 -7.00 8.56
CA PHE A 168 -2.91 -5.89 8.65
C PHE A 168 -4.29 -6.31 9.14
N ARG A 169 -4.85 -5.43 9.99
CA ARG A 169 -6.24 -5.41 10.39
C ARG A 169 -6.73 -3.97 10.31
N ASN A 170 -7.98 -3.78 9.89
CA ASN A 170 -8.55 -2.46 9.72
C ASN A 170 -8.89 -1.74 11.05
N ARG A 171 -8.67 -2.42 12.17
CA ARG A 171 -9.01 -1.99 13.53
C ARG A 171 -7.75 -2.09 14.41
N GLY A 172 -7.46 -1.03 15.15
CA GLY A 172 -6.39 -0.94 16.12
C GLY A 172 -6.69 -1.71 17.41
N ALA A 173 -5.82 -1.56 18.42
CA ALA A 173 -5.94 -2.25 19.70
C ALA A 173 -7.26 -1.91 20.44
N ASP A 174 -7.73 -0.67 20.29
CA ASP A 174 -8.97 -0.15 20.90
C ASP A 174 -10.19 -0.19 19.96
N GLN A 175 -10.14 -1.00 18.90
CA GLN A 175 -11.17 -1.10 17.86
C GLN A 175 -11.41 0.19 17.04
N ARG A 176 -10.56 1.22 17.17
CA ARG A 176 -10.64 2.37 16.26
C ARG A 176 -10.07 2.03 14.90
N TYR A 177 -10.56 2.77 13.91
CA TYR A 177 -10.14 2.61 12.53
C TYR A 177 -8.69 3.11 12.35
N VAL A 178 -7.87 2.30 11.69
CA VAL A 178 -6.45 2.61 11.38
C VAL A 178 -6.14 2.49 9.89
N GLY A 179 -7.16 2.23 9.06
CA GLY A 179 -6.99 1.92 7.65
C GLY A 179 -6.37 3.05 6.84
N THR A 180 -6.63 4.32 7.16
CA THR A 180 -6.00 5.41 6.39
C THR A 180 -4.54 5.63 6.80
N TYR A 181 -4.18 5.44 8.08
CA TYR A 181 -2.76 5.45 8.50
C TYR A 181 -1.98 4.33 7.81
N THR A 182 -2.47 3.10 7.92
CA THR A 182 -1.81 1.91 7.37
C THR A 182 -1.68 1.95 5.85
N GLN A 183 -2.64 2.55 5.14
CA GLN A 183 -2.51 2.78 3.70
C GLN A 183 -1.40 3.79 3.36
N ILE A 184 -1.22 4.86 4.14
CA ILE A 184 -0.14 5.84 3.93
C ILE A 184 1.23 5.16 4.05
N VAL A 185 1.40 4.28 5.04
CA VAL A 185 2.68 3.61 5.34
C VAL A 185 2.80 2.22 4.74
N TRP A 186 1.96 1.89 3.75
CA TRP A 186 2.02 0.59 3.09
C TRP A 186 3.25 0.52 2.18
N ALA A 187 4.19 -0.40 2.46
CA ALA A 187 5.48 -0.43 1.77
C ALA A 187 5.36 -0.66 0.26
N ASP A 188 4.44 -1.54 -0.15
CA ASP A 188 4.29 -1.95 -1.57
C ASP A 188 3.50 -0.91 -2.39
N THR A 189 2.84 0.05 -1.75
CA THR A 189 2.19 1.17 -2.45
C THR A 189 3.26 2.12 -2.97
N SER A 190 3.18 2.44 -4.27
CA SER A 190 4.18 3.24 -5.00
C SER A 190 3.61 4.54 -5.56
N TYR A 191 2.30 4.62 -5.72
CA TYR A 191 1.60 5.72 -6.39
C TYR A 191 0.47 6.25 -5.52
N VAL A 192 0.27 7.57 -5.58
CA VAL A 192 -0.89 8.24 -5.00
C VAL A 192 -1.46 9.24 -6.01
N GLY A 193 -2.78 9.29 -6.12
CA GLY A 193 -3.47 10.30 -6.90
C GLY A 193 -4.75 10.71 -6.19
N CYS A 194 -4.97 12.01 -6.03
CA CYS A 194 -6.06 12.54 -5.23
C CYS A 194 -6.97 13.47 -6.04
N GLY A 195 -8.19 13.62 -5.56
CA GLY A 195 -9.17 14.60 -6.01
C GLY A 195 -9.88 15.26 -4.84
N SER A 196 -10.35 16.50 -5.04
CA SER A 196 -11.00 17.26 -3.99
C SER A 196 -12.21 18.05 -4.48
N VAL A 197 -13.13 18.33 -3.58
CA VAL A 197 -14.24 19.26 -3.80
C VAL A 197 -14.44 20.10 -2.55
N ARG A 198 -14.73 21.38 -2.77
CA ARG A 198 -15.11 22.36 -1.76
C ARG A 198 -16.55 22.79 -2.03
N TYR A 199 -17.40 22.63 -1.05
CA TYR A 199 -18.83 22.92 -1.15
C TYR A 199 -19.36 23.41 0.21
N ARG A 200 -20.54 24.04 0.23
CA ARG A 200 -21.16 24.50 1.47
C ARG A 200 -22.30 23.56 1.87
N GLU A 201 -22.27 23.12 3.13
CA GLU A 201 -23.29 22.28 3.74
C GLU A 201 -23.84 23.00 4.98
N GLY A 202 -25.03 23.59 4.82
CA GLY A 202 -25.60 24.48 5.82
C GLY A 202 -24.69 25.68 6.12
N ARG A 203 -24.21 25.78 7.36
CA ARG A 203 -23.31 26.87 7.81
C ARG A 203 -21.83 26.58 7.62
N TYR A 204 -21.46 25.39 7.15
CA TYR A 204 -20.08 24.95 7.05
C TYR A 204 -19.61 24.96 5.60
N ASN A 205 -18.43 25.55 5.38
CA ASN A 205 -17.64 25.29 4.20
C ASN A 205 -16.85 23.99 4.41
N THR A 206 -17.01 23.02 3.51
CA THR A 206 -16.43 21.69 3.62
C THR A 206 -15.40 21.47 2.52
N LEU A 207 -14.22 20.99 2.89
CA LEU A 207 -13.26 20.38 1.97
C LEU A 207 -13.39 18.86 2.09
N TYR A 208 -13.73 18.21 0.99
CA TYR A 208 -13.78 16.77 0.84
C TYR A 208 -12.59 16.30 -0.02
N LEU A 209 -11.81 15.35 0.48
CA LEU A 209 -10.60 14.83 -0.15
C LEU A 209 -10.70 13.31 -0.30
N VAL A 210 -10.40 12.84 -1.50
CA VAL A 210 -10.27 11.42 -1.85
C VAL A 210 -8.85 11.21 -2.38
N CYS A 211 -8.13 10.23 -1.85
CA CYS A 211 -6.84 9.78 -2.38
C CYS A 211 -6.89 8.30 -2.71
N ASN A 212 -6.49 7.95 -3.93
CA ASN A 212 -6.35 6.59 -4.42
C ASN A 212 -4.88 6.17 -4.40
N TYR A 213 -4.61 4.91 -4.05
CA TYR A 213 -3.28 4.36 -3.81
C TYR A 213 -3.02 3.12 -4.65
N GLY A 214 -1.87 3.07 -5.31
CA GLY A 214 -1.52 2.03 -6.27
C GLY A 214 -0.12 1.44 -6.07
N PRO A 215 0.05 0.12 -6.06
CA PRO A 215 -0.97 -0.89 -5.77
C PRO A 215 -1.65 -0.68 -4.40
N SER A 216 -2.85 -1.25 -4.24
CA SER A 216 -3.63 -1.17 -3.00
C SER A 216 -2.85 -1.68 -1.79
N GLY A 217 -2.94 -0.94 -0.69
CA GLY A 217 -2.54 -1.44 0.61
C GLY A 217 -3.68 -2.18 1.30
N ASN A 218 -3.55 -2.33 2.62
CA ASN A 218 -4.58 -2.82 3.53
C ASN A 218 -5.11 -4.22 3.18
N ILE A 219 -4.24 -5.08 2.66
CA ILE A 219 -4.56 -6.47 2.38
C ILE A 219 -4.57 -7.23 3.71
N VAL A 220 -5.73 -7.74 4.10
CA VAL A 220 -5.91 -8.43 5.39
C VAL A 220 -4.92 -9.59 5.53
N GLY A 221 -4.20 -9.62 6.64
CA GLY A 221 -3.21 -10.66 6.93
C GLY A 221 -1.83 -10.45 6.30
N TYR A 222 -1.66 -9.46 5.41
CA TYR A 222 -0.35 -9.10 4.84
C TYR A 222 0.34 -8.05 5.71
N PRO A 223 1.68 -8.06 5.79
CA PRO A 223 2.43 -7.05 6.53
C PRO A 223 2.23 -5.67 5.89
N ILE A 224 2.10 -4.63 6.73
CA ILE A 224 2.02 -3.23 6.28
C ILE A 224 3.36 -2.81 5.65
N TYR A 225 4.44 -3.16 6.33
CA TYR A 225 5.81 -3.08 5.83
C TYR A 225 6.68 -4.10 6.56
N ARG A 226 7.88 -4.37 6.04
CA ARG A 226 8.83 -5.30 6.66
C ARG A 226 9.80 -4.54 7.56
N THR A 227 10.07 -5.09 8.74
CA THR A 227 11.03 -4.49 9.68
C THR A 227 12.44 -5.07 9.51
N GLU A 228 13.47 -4.35 9.95
CA GLU A 228 14.84 -4.87 9.92
C GLU A 228 15.03 -6.07 10.87
N GLY A 229 14.37 -6.04 12.04
CA GLY A 229 14.50 -7.07 13.08
C GLY A 229 14.06 -8.47 12.63
N GLU A 230 13.04 -8.57 11.76
CA GLU A 230 12.58 -9.87 11.25
C GLU A 230 13.61 -10.60 10.39
N MET A 231 14.45 -9.87 9.65
CA MET A 231 15.55 -10.45 8.88
C MET A 231 16.62 -11.00 9.79
N VAL A 232 17.02 -10.23 10.80
CA VAL A 232 18.03 -10.64 11.78
C VAL A 232 17.53 -11.87 12.53
N GLN A 233 16.27 -11.89 12.95
CA GLN A 233 15.68 -13.05 13.63
C GLN A 233 15.61 -14.28 12.72
N ARG A 234 15.20 -14.13 11.46
CA ARG A 234 15.21 -15.24 10.49
C ARG A 234 16.62 -15.75 10.23
N TYR A 235 17.61 -14.86 10.13
CA TYR A 235 19.01 -15.20 9.95
C TYR A 235 19.58 -15.94 11.16
N ILE A 236 19.31 -15.48 12.38
CA ILE A 236 19.73 -16.15 13.62
C ILE A 236 19.10 -17.55 13.72
N ILE A 237 17.79 -17.67 13.48
CA ILE A 237 17.10 -18.99 13.49
C ILE A 237 17.67 -19.92 12.42
N MET A 238 17.94 -19.41 11.22
CA MET A 238 18.57 -20.17 10.15
C MET A 238 19.98 -20.65 10.56
N HIS A 239 20.81 -19.77 11.13
CA HIS A 239 22.14 -20.12 11.61
C HIS A 239 22.10 -21.13 12.76
N ALA A 240 21.19 -20.97 13.72
CA ALA A 240 21.01 -21.92 14.83
C ALA A 240 20.60 -23.31 14.31
N ARG A 241 19.70 -23.37 13.31
CA ARG A 241 19.32 -24.62 12.64
C ARG A 241 20.51 -25.26 11.93
N CYS A 242 21.27 -24.50 11.14
CA CYS A 242 22.48 -25.01 10.47
C CYS A 242 23.52 -25.52 11.47
N ARG A 243 23.73 -24.81 12.60
CA ARG A 243 24.67 -25.22 13.64
C ARG A 243 24.24 -26.51 14.35
N ALA A 244 22.94 -26.65 14.66
CA ALA A 244 22.40 -27.88 15.23
C ALA A 244 22.60 -29.08 14.28
N LEU A 245 22.30 -28.90 12.99
CA LEU A 245 22.52 -29.92 11.96
C LEU A 245 23.98 -30.36 11.87
N TYR A 246 24.92 -29.40 11.90
CA TYR A 246 26.36 -29.68 11.86
C TYR A 246 26.86 -30.44 13.09
N ILE A 247 26.40 -30.07 14.29
CA ILE A 247 26.74 -30.77 15.54
C ILE A 247 26.19 -32.21 15.49
N THR A 248 24.96 -32.40 15.03
CA THR A 248 24.38 -33.75 14.87
C THR A 248 25.19 -34.60 13.89
N TYR A 249 25.64 -34.03 12.77
CA TYR A 249 26.51 -34.71 11.81
C TYR A 249 27.85 -35.16 12.42
N ILE A 250 28.54 -34.28 13.16
CA ILE A 250 29.79 -34.63 13.85
C ILE A 250 29.57 -35.79 14.84
N ILE A 251 28.53 -35.71 15.67
CA ILE A 251 28.22 -36.75 16.66
C ILE A 251 28.01 -38.10 15.96
N ILE A 252 27.26 -38.13 14.84
CA ILE A 252 27.01 -39.37 14.09
C ILE A 252 28.31 -39.95 13.51
N ARG A 253 29.24 -39.11 13.07
CA ARG A 253 30.52 -39.55 12.47
C ARG A 253 31.47 -40.17 13.50
N GLU A 254 31.45 -39.67 14.74
CA GLU A 254 32.29 -40.12 15.84
C GLU A 254 31.70 -41.34 16.60
N LEU A 255 30.49 -41.79 16.22
CA LEU A 255 29.91 -42.99 16.82
C LEU A 255 30.69 -44.25 16.39
N PRO A 256 30.98 -45.19 17.31
CA PRO A 256 31.53 -46.49 16.98
C PRO A 256 30.68 -47.20 15.92
N ARG A 257 31.33 -47.85 14.94
CA ARG A 257 30.68 -48.50 13.78
C ARG A 257 29.55 -49.47 14.13
N VAL A 258 29.52 -50.00 15.35
CA VAL A 258 28.48 -50.90 15.89
C VAL A 258 27.12 -50.19 16.10
N ILE A 259 27.11 -48.88 16.36
CA ILE A 259 25.90 -48.08 16.61
C ILE A 259 25.32 -47.51 15.29
N ILE A 260 26.14 -47.37 14.24
CA ILE A 260 25.74 -46.80 12.95
C ILE A 260 24.77 -47.73 12.18
N ALA A 261 24.82 -49.04 12.42
CA ALA A 261 24.00 -50.03 11.70
C ALA A 261 22.49 -49.87 11.97
N THR A 262 22.08 -49.37 13.12
CA THR A 262 20.67 -49.09 13.47
C THR A 262 20.17 -47.75 12.94
N TYR A 263 21.06 -46.81 12.57
CA TYR A 263 20.70 -45.45 12.15
C TYR A 263 20.78 -45.19 10.63
N ARG A 264 21.29 -46.14 9.84
CA ARG A 264 21.47 -45.98 8.38
C ARG A 264 20.17 -45.73 7.61
N SER A 265 19.02 -46.18 8.11
CA SER A 265 17.69 -45.91 7.53
C SER A 265 17.18 -44.49 7.82
N ALA A 266 17.65 -43.85 8.90
CA ALA A 266 17.22 -42.51 9.30
C ALA A 266 18.07 -41.40 8.68
N ALA A 267 19.39 -41.62 8.53
CA ALA A 267 20.32 -40.62 7.99
C ALA A 267 20.09 -40.33 6.49
N SER A 268 19.80 -41.37 5.70
CA SER A 268 19.55 -41.26 4.25
C SER A 268 18.22 -40.56 3.92
N ALA A 269 17.20 -40.69 4.77
CA ALA A 269 15.94 -39.94 4.65
C ALA A 269 16.08 -38.44 5.01
N PHE A 270 17.08 -38.08 5.81
CA PHE A 270 17.33 -36.72 6.29
C PHE A 270 18.15 -35.87 5.30
N GLU A 271 19.17 -36.47 4.66
CA GLU A 271 19.99 -35.84 3.62
C GLU A 271 19.16 -35.43 2.38
N LEU A 272 18.25 -36.30 1.93
CA LEU A 272 17.40 -36.05 0.77
C LEU A 272 16.38 -34.93 1.00
N ARG A 273 15.85 -34.78 2.23
CA ARG A 273 14.87 -33.72 2.57
C ARG A 273 15.48 -32.33 2.72
N ASN A 274 16.76 -32.22 3.05
CA ASN A 274 17.40 -30.94 3.40
C ASN A 274 18.23 -30.33 2.26
N ARG A 275 18.67 -31.10 1.26
CA ARG A 275 19.33 -30.55 0.05
C ARG A 275 18.43 -29.57 -0.73
N ALA A 276 17.12 -29.77 -0.73
CA ALA A 276 16.18 -28.92 -1.46
C ALA A 276 15.93 -27.54 -0.79
N LYS A 277 16.13 -27.41 0.52
CA LYS A 277 15.80 -26.18 1.27
C LYS A 277 16.92 -25.12 1.26
N CYS A 278 18.17 -25.53 1.04
CA CYS A 278 19.32 -24.61 0.98
C CYS A 278 19.61 -24.09 -0.44
N ALA A 279 19.05 -24.71 -1.49
CA ALA A 279 19.38 -24.39 -2.88
C ALA A 279 18.71 -23.12 -3.44
N HIS A 280 17.71 -22.54 -2.76
CA HIS A 280 16.87 -21.46 -3.32
C HIS A 280 17.23 -20.03 -2.87
N SER A 281 18.32 -19.84 -2.12
CA SER A 281 18.76 -18.54 -1.62
C SER A 281 20.11 -18.11 -2.22
N SER A 282 20.37 -18.48 -3.47
CA SER A 282 21.65 -18.35 -4.16
C SER A 282 21.90 -16.96 -4.74
N ARG A 283 21.93 -15.89 -3.93
CA ARG A 283 22.46 -14.58 -4.34
C ARG A 283 23.08 -13.80 -3.16
N SER A 284 24.11 -14.33 -2.51
CA SER A 284 25.19 -13.50 -1.95
C SER A 284 26.40 -14.35 -1.56
N ALA A 285 27.59 -13.82 -1.79
CA ALA A 285 28.88 -14.51 -1.91
C ALA A 285 29.49 -15.06 -0.60
N HIS A 286 28.70 -15.50 0.38
CA HIS A 286 29.20 -15.91 1.71
C HIS A 286 28.94 -17.39 2.07
N VAL A 287 28.48 -18.21 1.12
CA VAL A 287 28.24 -19.65 1.32
C VAL A 287 29.47 -20.53 1.00
N HIS A 288 30.63 -19.96 0.65
CA HIS A 288 31.83 -20.76 0.43
C HIS A 288 32.27 -21.59 1.64
N LEU A 289 31.74 -21.33 2.84
CA LEU A 289 32.00 -22.16 4.03
C LEU A 289 31.00 -23.32 4.24
N CYS A 290 29.80 -23.30 3.65
CA CYS A 290 28.79 -24.35 3.88
C CYS A 290 28.73 -25.41 2.78
N THR A 291 29.09 -25.08 1.53
CA THR A 291 29.05 -26.05 0.42
C THR A 291 30.31 -26.92 0.35
N ILE A 292 31.44 -26.47 0.89
CA ILE A 292 32.72 -27.20 0.81
C ILE A 292 32.77 -28.41 1.76
N TYR A 293 31.97 -28.42 2.84
CA TYR A 293 32.05 -29.48 3.87
C TYR A 293 31.11 -30.68 3.67
N VAL A 294 30.27 -30.69 2.62
CA VAL A 294 29.31 -31.79 2.35
C VAL A 294 29.73 -32.67 1.15
N MET A 295 30.92 -32.45 0.58
CA MET A 295 31.44 -33.25 -0.56
C MET A 295 32.82 -33.90 -0.31
N GLN A 296 33.24 -34.10 0.93
CA GLN A 296 34.39 -34.95 1.31
C GLN A 296 34.05 -35.80 2.53
#